data_AF-A0AA90QN36-F1
#
_entry.id   AF-A0AA90QN36-F1
#
_cell.length_a   1.000
_cell.length_b   1.000
_cell.length_c   1.000
_cell.angle_alpha   90.00
_cell.angle_beta   90.00
_cell.angle_gamma   90.00
#
_symmetry.space_group_name_H-M   'P 1'
#
loop_
_entity.id
_entity.type
_entity.pdbx_description
1 polymer ?
#
loop_
_entity_poly.entity_id
_entity_poly.type
_entity_poly.pdbx_seq_one_letter_code
_entity_poly.pdbx_strand_id
1 'polypeptide(L)'
;MQQIPAPPTVPKSEPVIRIDADTKPGPSAADQVKIVVDSLRLTGTRAYPEAELLALTGFKPDSELTMSELMRMAAAIRARYHGDGYLLAQVFLPAQDIKDGAVTMTVMEGQYGKIAVRNTSRLSDQFVHSQLAGLDSGDVVTSAPLESRLLRLSDIPGVNIKSTLVPGASLGTSDLIVDVTPGKSMSGSVDADNAGNRYTGQYRIGANLNVNELLGMGDVLGVYVLTSGAGLNYARVAYQMQFGKARAGAAYSMLRYKLSEEFAPLHAHGRAGIASVFVSYPLVRTRNSNHSMLLAYDDKRFHD
;
A
#
# COMPACT_ATOMS: atom_id res chain seq x y z
N MET A 1 -22.06 -14.58 -24.09
CA MET A 1 -21.07 -14.81 -23.01
C MET A 1 -21.03 -13.56 -22.15
N GLN A 2 -21.75 -13.52 -21.04
CA GLN A 2 -21.73 -12.38 -20.13
C GLN A 2 -20.49 -12.49 -19.26
N GLN A 3 -19.60 -11.52 -19.39
CA GLN A 3 -18.37 -11.41 -18.62
C GLN A 3 -18.73 -11.31 -17.14
N ILE A 4 -18.10 -12.15 -16.30
CA ILE A 4 -18.24 -12.07 -14.84
C ILE A 4 -17.89 -10.63 -14.43
N PRO A 5 -18.70 -9.95 -13.60
CA PRO A 5 -18.36 -8.62 -13.12
C PRO A 5 -16.96 -8.64 -12.52
N ALA A 6 -16.11 -7.70 -12.93
CA ALA A 6 -14.82 -7.51 -12.31
C ALA A 6 -15.02 -7.32 -10.79
N PRO A 7 -14.11 -7.83 -9.94
CA PRO A 7 -14.21 -7.59 -8.50
C PRO A 7 -14.33 -6.07 -8.24
N PRO A 8 -15.17 -5.67 -7.26
CA PRO A 8 -15.49 -4.27 -7.04
C PRO A 8 -14.22 -3.45 -6.78
N THR A 9 -13.99 -2.42 -7.59
CA THR A 9 -12.94 -1.43 -7.37
C THR A 9 -13.43 -0.41 -6.35
N VAL A 10 -12.96 -0.53 -5.11
CA VAL A 10 -13.25 0.43 -4.04
C VAL A 10 -12.37 1.67 -4.22
N PRO A 11 -12.88 2.90 -4.02
CA PRO A 11 -12.04 4.10 -3.99
C PRO A 11 -10.98 3.97 -2.89
N LYS A 12 -9.70 4.00 -3.29
CA LYS A 12 -8.54 3.94 -2.41
C LYS A 12 -8.36 5.26 -1.68
N SER A 13 -8.45 5.23 -0.36
CA SER A 13 -7.88 6.28 0.48
C SER A 13 -6.38 6.07 0.54
N GLU A 14 -5.62 7.04 0.04
CA GLU A 14 -4.16 7.02 0.10
C GLU A 14 -3.70 7.21 1.55
N PRO A 15 -2.75 6.38 2.05
CA PRO A 15 -2.13 6.65 3.33
C PRO A 15 -1.32 7.94 3.24
N VAL A 16 -1.64 8.90 4.11
CA VAL A 16 -0.87 10.15 4.25
C VAL A 16 0.29 9.86 5.19
N ILE A 17 1.49 9.66 4.64
CA ILE A 17 2.72 9.63 5.42
C ILE A 17 3.06 11.08 5.75
N ARG A 18 2.91 11.47 7.02
CA ARG A 18 3.38 12.76 7.53
C ARG A 18 4.71 12.54 8.24
N ILE A 19 5.72 13.27 7.80
CA ILE A 19 7.00 13.42 8.50
C ILE A 19 6.98 14.84 9.06
N ASP A 20 6.89 14.97 10.38
CA ASP A 20 7.03 16.28 11.02
C ASP A 20 8.53 16.66 10.97
N ALA A 21 8.85 17.65 10.14
CA ALA A 21 10.21 18.15 9.95
C ALA A 21 10.43 19.39 10.82
N ASP A 22 11.45 19.34 11.67
CA ASP A 22 11.92 20.49 12.43
C ASP A 22 12.61 21.55 11.54
N THR A 23 12.49 22.79 11.98
CA THR A 23 12.75 24.07 11.29
C THR A 23 14.19 24.28 10.78
N LYS A 24 14.34 24.86 9.57
CA LYS A 24 15.63 25.31 8.98
C LYS A 24 16.27 26.49 9.76
N PRO A 25 17.57 26.46 10.11
CA PRO A 25 18.30 27.65 10.56
C PRO A 25 18.87 28.46 9.36
N GLY A 26 18.90 29.80 9.49
CA GLY A 26 19.48 30.75 8.53
C GLY A 26 21.02 30.86 8.59
N PRO A 27 21.66 31.65 7.71
CA PRO A 27 23.12 31.68 7.59
C PRO A 27 23.79 32.36 8.80
N SER A 28 24.83 31.70 9.34
CA SER A 28 25.62 32.10 10.51
C SER A 28 27.04 32.51 10.09
N ALA A 29 27.78 33.17 10.98
CA ALA A 29 29.17 33.66 10.83
C ALA A 29 30.22 32.59 10.41
N ALA A 30 29.81 31.33 10.24
CA ALA A 30 30.66 30.20 9.85
C ALA A 30 31.15 30.23 8.39
N ASP A 31 30.65 31.16 7.56
CA ASP A 31 31.08 31.32 6.16
C ASP A 31 32.43 32.04 5.99
N GLN A 32 32.98 32.64 7.05
CA GLN A 32 34.23 33.40 6.97
C GLN A 32 35.48 32.59 7.36
N VAL A 33 35.30 31.48 8.05
CA VAL A 33 36.41 30.61 8.49
C VAL A 33 36.58 29.47 7.49
N LYS A 34 37.76 29.42 6.87
CA LYS A 34 38.18 28.34 5.99
C LYS A 34 39.09 27.38 6.73
N ILE A 35 38.93 26.10 6.46
CA ILE A 35 39.69 25.02 7.06
C ILE A 35 40.34 24.24 5.92
N VAL A 36 41.64 23.98 6.02
CA VAL A 36 42.33 23.10 5.07
C VAL A 36 41.94 21.66 5.41
N VAL A 37 41.35 20.96 4.45
CA VAL A 37 40.87 19.58 4.62
C VAL A 37 41.68 18.66 3.71
N ASP A 38 42.51 17.84 4.33
CA ASP A 38 43.41 16.88 3.67
C ASP A 38 42.68 15.55 3.45
N SER A 39 41.82 15.16 4.40
CA SER A 39 41.04 13.93 4.30
C SER A 39 39.61 14.11 4.80
N LEU A 40 38.66 13.61 4.01
CA LEU A 40 37.25 13.53 4.38
C LEU A 40 36.87 12.05 4.59
N ARG A 41 36.30 11.73 5.76
CA ARG A 41 35.83 10.38 6.11
C ARG A 41 34.33 10.36 6.39
N LEU A 42 33.70 9.23 6.12
CA LEU A 42 32.31 8.95 6.44
C LEU A 42 32.22 7.75 7.40
N THR A 43 31.43 7.92 8.45
CA THR A 43 31.09 6.84 9.39
C THR A 43 29.61 6.50 9.28
N GLY A 44 29.23 5.26 9.62
CA GLY A 44 27.82 4.85 9.65
C GLY A 44 27.19 4.56 8.28
N THR A 45 28.01 4.39 7.24
CA THR A 45 27.59 4.03 5.88
C THR A 45 27.33 2.52 5.77
N ARG A 46 26.11 2.04 6.06
CA ARG A 46 25.77 0.61 5.96
C ARG A 46 25.19 0.25 4.59
N ALA A 47 24.44 1.18 3.99
CA ALA A 47 23.78 0.99 2.71
C ALA A 47 24.72 1.18 1.51
N TYR A 48 25.76 2.00 1.64
CA TYR A 48 26.69 2.32 0.56
C TYR A 48 28.15 2.25 1.01
N PRO A 49 29.08 1.91 0.10
CA PRO A 49 30.51 2.10 0.35
C PRO A 49 30.85 3.58 0.55
N GLU A 50 31.70 3.87 1.54
CA GLU A 50 32.19 5.23 1.82
C GLU A 50 32.75 5.93 0.56
N ALA A 51 33.55 5.21 -0.24
CA ALA A 51 34.18 5.77 -1.44
C ALA A 51 33.16 6.27 -2.49
N GLU A 52 32.01 5.60 -2.63
CA GLU A 52 30.94 6.05 -3.54
C GLU A 52 30.36 7.38 -3.07
N LEU A 53 30.10 7.49 -1.76
CA LEU A 53 29.53 8.70 -1.17
C LEU A 53 30.51 9.87 -1.19
N LEU A 54 31.80 9.63 -0.98
CA LEU A 54 32.84 10.65 -1.10
C LEU A 54 32.99 11.14 -2.54
N ALA A 55 32.87 10.26 -3.54
CA ALA A 55 32.91 10.66 -4.94
C ALA A 55 31.77 11.64 -5.31
N LEU A 56 30.60 11.49 -4.69
CA LEU A 56 29.45 12.39 -4.89
C LEU A 56 29.69 13.82 -4.38
N THR A 57 30.58 14.01 -3.40
CA THR A 57 30.85 15.34 -2.83
C THR A 57 31.79 16.17 -3.70
N GLY A 58 32.53 15.53 -4.62
CA GLY A 58 33.59 16.17 -5.40
C GLY A 58 34.80 16.61 -4.57
N PHE A 59 34.94 16.10 -3.35
CA PHE A 59 36.05 16.42 -2.45
C PHE A 59 37.40 16.10 -3.09
N LYS A 60 38.37 16.98 -2.87
CA LYS A 60 39.78 16.79 -3.24
C LYS A 60 40.65 17.08 -2.02
N PRO A 61 41.72 16.30 -1.79
CA PRO A 61 42.71 16.63 -0.76
C PRO A 61 43.25 18.05 -0.90
N ASP A 62 43.69 18.63 0.22
CA ASP A 62 44.26 19.98 0.33
C ASP A 62 43.30 21.12 -0.07
N SER A 63 42.00 20.88 0.03
CA SER A 63 40.98 21.90 -0.27
C SER A 63 40.74 22.80 0.94
N GLU A 64 40.72 24.12 0.73
CA GLU A 64 40.19 25.06 1.71
C GLU A 64 38.66 25.05 1.67
N LEU A 65 38.02 24.52 2.71
CA LEU A 65 36.58 24.41 2.81
C LEU A 65 36.01 25.25 3.96
N THR A 66 34.88 25.92 3.72
CA THR A 66 34.08 26.53 4.78
C THR A 66 33.14 25.50 5.42
N MET A 67 32.59 25.84 6.59
CA MET A 67 31.54 25.01 7.20
C MET A 67 30.36 24.81 6.26
N SER A 68 29.94 25.84 5.53
CA SER A 68 28.83 25.73 4.57
C SER A 68 29.16 24.84 3.38
N GLU A 69 30.42 24.75 2.96
CA GLU A 69 30.87 23.80 1.94
C GLU A 69 30.76 22.35 2.42
N LEU A 70 31.25 22.08 3.63
CA LEU A 70 31.10 20.76 4.27
C LEU A 70 29.61 20.40 4.45
N MET A 71 28.78 21.35 4.86
CA MET A 71 27.33 21.12 4.97
C MET A 71 26.66 20.87 3.62
N ARG A 72 27.12 21.51 2.53
CA ARG A 72 26.64 21.22 1.17
C ARG A 72 27.02 19.80 0.74
N MET A 73 28.23 19.34 1.05
CA MET A 73 28.66 17.96 0.80
C MET A 73 27.80 16.95 1.58
N ALA A 74 27.57 17.20 2.87
CA ALA A 74 26.67 16.38 3.69
C ALA A 74 25.24 16.35 3.12
N ALA A 75 24.73 17.50 2.63
CA ALA A 75 23.42 17.59 1.99
C ALA A 75 23.35 16.79 0.67
N ALA A 76 24.43 16.74 -0.11
CA ALA A 76 24.49 15.94 -1.34
C ALA A 76 24.44 14.43 -1.04
N ILE A 77 25.20 13.97 -0.04
CA ILE A 77 25.14 12.58 0.44
C ILE A 77 23.73 12.27 0.93
N ARG A 78 23.13 13.14 1.76
CA ARG A 78 21.76 12.97 2.25
C ARG A 78 20.74 12.90 1.11
N ALA A 79 20.91 13.72 0.06
CA ALA A 79 20.03 13.70 -1.10
C ALA A 79 20.10 12.37 -1.86
N ARG A 80 21.28 11.74 -1.96
CA ARG A 80 21.43 10.37 -2.50
C ARG A 80 20.59 9.37 -1.72
N TYR A 81 20.77 9.30 -0.41
CA TYR A 81 20.00 8.42 0.46
C TYR A 81 18.49 8.62 0.32
N HIS A 82 18.00 9.87 0.35
CA HIS A 82 16.58 10.15 0.15
C HIS A 82 16.07 9.74 -1.24
N GLY A 83 16.87 9.97 -2.29
CA GLY A 83 16.56 9.56 -3.66
C GLY A 83 16.36 8.05 -3.81
N ASP A 84 17.09 7.27 -3.02
CA ASP A 84 16.99 5.81 -2.99
C ASP A 84 16.01 5.27 -1.93
N GLY A 85 15.25 6.15 -1.27
CA GLY A 85 14.16 5.78 -0.37
C GLY A 85 14.50 5.69 1.12
N TYR A 86 15.70 6.10 1.53
CA TYR A 86 16.09 6.20 2.95
C TYR A 86 15.62 7.53 3.54
N LEU A 87 14.31 7.64 3.78
CA LEU A 87 13.64 8.90 4.14
C LEU A 87 14.09 9.48 5.49
N LEU A 88 14.63 8.65 6.39
CA LEU A 88 15.07 9.07 7.72
C LEU A 88 16.59 9.24 7.82
N ALA A 89 17.33 9.13 6.71
CA ALA A 89 18.77 9.28 6.73
C ALA A 89 19.18 10.72 7.07
N GLN A 90 20.11 10.86 8.00
CA GLN A 90 20.77 12.12 8.32
C GLN A 90 22.26 12.03 8.02
N VAL A 91 22.84 13.13 7.58
CA VAL A 91 24.29 13.28 7.39
C VAL A 91 24.68 14.58 8.06
N PHE A 92 25.57 14.50 9.03
CA PHE A 92 26.00 15.67 9.80
C PHE A 92 27.47 15.59 10.13
N LEU A 93 28.02 16.75 10.47
CA LEU A 93 29.39 16.88 10.94
C LEU A 93 29.36 16.96 12.47
N PRO A 94 29.76 15.91 13.21
CA PRO A 94 29.85 15.99 14.66
C PRO A 94 30.90 17.03 15.08
N ALA A 95 30.74 17.56 16.30
CA ALA A 95 31.77 18.40 16.91
C ALA A 95 33.06 17.59 17.05
N GLN A 96 34.14 18.09 16.45
CA GLN A 96 35.44 17.44 16.40
C GLN A 96 36.54 18.47 16.33
N ASP A 97 37.70 18.14 16.91
CA ASP A 97 38.91 18.90 16.68
C ASP A 97 39.50 18.46 15.35
N ILE A 98 39.66 19.40 14.42
CA ILE A 98 40.29 19.14 13.13
C ILE A 98 41.80 19.19 13.34
N LYS A 99 42.39 18.01 13.55
CA LYS A 99 43.84 17.80 13.61
C LYS A 99 44.29 17.18 12.31
N ASP A 100 45.42 17.61 11.78
CA ASP A 100 46.03 17.10 10.55
C ASP A 100 45.08 17.12 9.33
N GLY A 101 44.23 18.15 9.23
CA GLY A 101 43.30 18.33 8.11
C GLY A 101 42.24 17.22 7.94
N ALA A 102 42.04 16.35 8.93
CA ALA A 102 41.08 15.25 8.85
C ALA A 102 39.69 15.67 9.35
N VAL A 103 38.67 15.50 8.50
CA VAL A 103 37.28 15.83 8.78
C VAL A 103 36.43 14.57 8.65
N THR A 104 35.64 14.26 9.67
CA THR A 104 34.74 13.09 9.69
C THR A 104 33.29 13.53 9.69
N MET A 105 32.51 13.05 8.72
CA MET A 105 31.06 13.16 8.70
C MET A 105 30.42 11.84 9.16
N THR A 106 29.28 11.93 9.82
CA THR A 106 28.51 10.76 10.27
C THR A 106 27.22 10.66 9.47
N VAL A 107 26.99 9.48 8.91
CA VAL A 107 25.75 9.06 8.30
C VAL A 107 24.96 8.25 9.31
N MET A 108 23.72 8.64 9.52
CA MET A 108 22.78 7.97 10.40
C MET A 108 21.60 7.50 9.58
N GLU A 109 21.60 6.21 9.24
CA GLU A 109 20.47 5.54 8.61
C GLU A 109 19.39 5.30 9.67
N GLY A 110 18.28 6.04 9.58
CA GLY A 110 17.18 5.91 10.54
C GLY A 110 16.64 4.48 10.57
N GLN A 111 16.55 3.91 11.78
CA GLN A 111 16.12 2.54 12.03
C GLN A 111 14.76 2.50 12.72
N TYR A 112 14.03 1.39 12.60
CA TYR A 112 12.82 1.17 13.37
C TYR A 112 13.16 1.05 14.86
N GLY A 113 12.51 1.87 15.68
CA GLY A 113 12.44 1.67 17.12
C GLY A 113 11.34 0.65 17.43
N LYS A 114 10.25 1.09 18.05
CA LYS A 114 9.06 0.27 18.30
C LYS A 114 8.09 0.33 17.12
N ILE A 115 7.44 -0.79 16.85
CA ILE A 115 6.33 -0.87 15.90
C ILE A 115 5.06 -1.12 16.71
N ALA A 116 4.25 -0.08 16.84
CA ALA A 116 3.04 -0.09 17.66
C ALA A 116 1.79 -0.09 16.79
N VAL A 117 0.89 -1.03 17.04
CA VAL A 117 -0.44 -1.07 16.42
C VAL A 117 -1.46 -0.56 17.44
N ARG A 118 -2.27 0.42 17.01
CA ARG A 118 -3.41 0.94 17.77
C ARG A 118 -4.68 0.60 17.00
N ASN A 119 -5.31 -0.51 17.38
CA ASN A 119 -6.45 -1.02 16.66
C ASN A 119 -7.75 -0.80 17.44
N THR A 120 -8.66 -0.04 16.85
CA THR A 120 -10.03 0.17 17.35
C THR A 120 -11.09 -0.42 16.41
N SER A 121 -10.65 -1.17 15.38
CA SER A 121 -11.50 -1.80 14.38
C SER A 121 -11.90 -3.24 14.77
N ARG A 122 -12.66 -3.90 13.90
CA ARG A 122 -12.99 -5.34 14.01
C ARG A 122 -11.91 -6.26 13.46
N LEU A 123 -10.91 -5.70 12.78
CA LEU A 123 -9.79 -6.46 12.23
C LEU A 123 -8.97 -7.05 13.38
N SER A 124 -8.52 -8.30 13.25
CA SER A 124 -7.70 -8.95 14.27
C SER A 124 -6.31 -8.30 14.37
N ASP A 125 -5.83 -8.07 15.59
CA ASP A 125 -4.45 -7.59 15.82
C ASP A 125 -3.41 -8.54 15.23
N GLN A 126 -3.63 -9.85 15.38
CA GLN A 126 -2.76 -10.86 14.78
C GLN A 126 -2.70 -10.71 13.26
N PHE A 127 -3.85 -10.41 12.64
CA PHE A 127 -3.91 -10.18 11.20
C PHE A 127 -3.17 -8.90 10.81
N VAL A 128 -3.35 -7.79 11.54
CA VAL A 128 -2.61 -6.54 11.30
C VAL A 128 -1.10 -6.77 11.39
N HIS A 129 -0.63 -7.45 12.44
CA HIS A 129 0.78 -7.78 12.61
C HIS A 129 1.30 -8.67 11.48
N SER A 130 0.51 -9.64 11.00
CA SER A 130 0.89 -10.48 9.86
C SER A 130 1.13 -9.67 8.58
N GLN A 131 0.40 -8.57 8.37
CA GLN A 131 0.57 -7.70 7.21
C GLN A 131 1.80 -6.78 7.34
N LEU A 132 2.20 -6.45 8.57
CA LEU A 132 3.40 -5.66 8.90
C LEU A 132 4.68 -6.50 9.00
N ALA A 133 4.58 -7.84 9.03
CA ALA A 133 5.71 -8.74 9.22
C ALA A 133 6.92 -8.43 8.30
N GLY A 134 8.13 -8.55 8.85
CA GLY A 134 9.38 -8.14 8.21
C GLY A 134 9.61 -6.63 8.16
N LEU A 135 8.90 -5.88 9.01
CA LEU A 135 9.42 -4.64 9.57
C LEU A 135 9.77 -5.00 11.01
N ASP A 136 11.05 -5.02 11.35
CA ASP A 136 11.51 -5.40 12.67
C ASP A 136 12.29 -4.25 13.32
N SER A 137 12.28 -4.23 14.65
CA SER A 137 13.06 -3.25 15.42
C SER A 137 14.55 -3.39 15.08
N GLY A 138 15.22 -2.27 14.81
CA GLY A 138 16.61 -2.22 14.39
C GLY A 138 16.84 -2.27 12.88
N ASP A 139 15.83 -2.63 12.08
CA ASP A 139 15.95 -2.56 10.61
C ASP A 139 16.00 -1.11 10.13
N VAL A 140 16.74 -0.88 9.04
CA VAL A 140 16.80 0.43 8.39
C VAL A 140 15.46 0.75 7.73
N VAL A 141 14.93 1.95 8.02
CA VAL A 141 13.67 2.40 7.45
C VAL A 141 13.88 2.83 6.00
N THR A 142 13.31 2.05 5.08
CA THR A 142 13.27 2.37 3.64
C THR A 142 11.83 2.45 3.15
N SER A 143 11.59 3.33 2.18
CA SER A 143 10.24 3.65 1.69
C SER A 143 9.52 2.43 1.10
N ALA A 144 10.18 1.66 0.23
CA ALA A 144 9.55 0.56 -0.50
C ALA A 144 8.95 -0.54 0.40
N PRO A 145 9.68 -1.15 1.36
CA PRO A 145 9.11 -2.17 2.24
C PRO A 145 8.04 -1.61 3.18
N LEU A 146 8.18 -0.36 3.65
CA LEU A 146 7.19 0.30 4.50
C LEU A 146 5.89 0.58 3.72
N GLU A 147 6.00 1.29 2.60
CA GLU A 147 4.87 1.70 1.77
C GLU A 147 4.09 0.49 1.26
N SER A 148 4.77 -0.55 0.76
CA SER A 148 4.08 -1.75 0.27
C SER A 148 3.25 -2.46 1.34
N ARG A 149 3.67 -2.42 2.61
CA ARG A 149 2.96 -3.01 3.75
C ARG A 149 1.77 -2.16 4.16
N LEU A 150 1.99 -0.86 4.29
CA LEU A 150 0.92 0.08 4.61
C LEU A 150 -0.16 0.10 3.54
N LEU A 151 0.23 0.04 2.25
CA LEU A 151 -0.72 -0.07 1.14
C LEU A 151 -1.53 -1.36 1.20
N ARG A 152 -0.94 -2.50 1.59
CA ARG A 152 -1.68 -3.76 1.75
C ARG A 152 -2.69 -3.68 2.89
N LEU A 153 -2.31 -3.07 4.02
CA LEU A 153 -3.25 -2.79 5.11
C LEU A 153 -4.37 -1.84 4.65
N SER A 154 -4.04 -0.77 3.93
CA SER A 154 -5.03 0.18 3.39
C SER A 154 -5.95 -0.43 2.33
N ASP A 155 -5.51 -1.49 1.64
CA ASP A 155 -6.31 -2.22 0.66
C ASP A 155 -7.36 -3.15 1.32
N ILE A 156 -7.39 -3.26 2.66
CA ILE A 156 -8.38 -4.05 3.41
C ILE A 156 -9.71 -3.27 3.49
N PRO A 157 -10.81 -3.81 2.96
CA PRO A 157 -12.11 -3.16 3.06
C PRO A 157 -12.60 -3.05 4.51
N GLY A 158 -13.31 -1.97 4.85
CA GLY A 158 -13.93 -1.83 6.17
C GLY A 158 -13.02 -1.32 7.30
N VAL A 159 -11.77 -0.97 6.99
CA VAL A 159 -10.85 -0.28 7.92
C VAL A 159 -10.25 0.97 7.30
N ASN A 160 -9.84 1.91 8.15
CA ASN A 160 -9.02 3.05 7.77
C ASN A 160 -7.66 2.92 8.46
N ILE A 161 -6.59 3.10 7.68
CA ILE A 161 -5.20 2.97 8.14
C ILE A 161 -4.54 4.33 8.11
N LYS A 162 -3.92 4.70 9.23
CA LYS A 162 -3.03 5.87 9.31
C LYS A 162 -1.72 5.44 9.94
N SER A 163 -0.61 5.84 9.34
CA SER A 163 0.73 5.54 9.84
C SER A 163 1.49 6.81 10.16
N THR A 164 2.17 6.84 11.29
CA THR A 164 3.02 7.96 11.69
C THR A 164 4.37 7.42 12.14
N LEU A 165 5.46 8.04 11.68
CA LEU A 165 6.80 7.81 12.20
C LEU A 165 7.10 8.92 13.21
N VAL A 166 7.44 8.56 14.44
CA VAL A 166 7.82 9.50 15.50
C VAL A 166 9.23 9.21 15.98
N PRO A 167 9.95 10.17 16.58
CA PRO A 167 11.26 9.89 17.19
C PRO A 167 11.17 8.75 18.21
N GLY A 168 12.10 7.78 18.11
CA GLY A 168 12.16 6.62 19.00
C GLY A 168 12.95 6.89 20.28
N ALA A 169 13.05 5.87 21.14
CA ALA A 169 13.73 5.99 22.43
C ALA A 169 15.27 6.09 22.33
N SER A 170 15.85 5.68 21.20
CA SER A 170 17.31 5.71 20.97
C SER A 170 17.65 6.61 19.79
N LEU A 171 18.84 7.22 19.84
CA LEU A 171 19.32 8.07 18.76
C LEU A 171 19.35 7.29 17.42
N GLY A 172 18.84 7.91 16.37
CA GLY A 172 18.74 7.29 15.04
C GLY A 172 17.61 6.27 14.89
N THR A 173 16.72 6.14 15.89
CA THR A 173 15.53 5.29 15.80
C THR A 173 14.25 6.10 15.63
N SER A 174 13.28 5.52 14.94
CA SER A 174 11.92 6.07 14.80
C SER A 174 10.89 4.99 15.05
N ASP A 175 9.92 5.28 15.92
CA ASP A 175 8.82 4.39 16.23
C ASP A 175 7.74 4.53 15.15
N LEU A 176 7.28 3.40 14.60
CA LEU A 176 6.16 3.33 13.67
C LEU A 176 4.87 3.09 14.44
N ILE A 177 3.95 4.05 14.38
CA ILE A 177 2.61 3.94 14.95
C ILE A 177 1.63 3.70 13.81
N VAL A 178 0.92 2.59 13.84
CA VAL A 178 -0.13 2.23 12.88
C VAL A 178 -1.49 2.28 13.59
N ASP A 179 -2.27 3.31 13.30
CA ASP A 179 -3.65 3.44 13.75
C ASP A 179 -4.57 2.71 12.77
N VAL A 180 -5.29 1.71 13.27
CA VAL A 180 -6.30 0.94 12.54
C VAL A 180 -7.66 1.29 13.14
N THR A 181 -8.49 1.99 12.37
CA THR A 181 -9.78 2.50 12.83
C THR A 181 -10.94 1.93 12.00
N PRO A 182 -12.16 1.82 12.56
CA PRO A 182 -13.31 1.35 11.80
C PRO A 182 -13.55 2.18 10.53
N GLY A 183 -13.69 1.50 9.40
CA GLY A 183 -14.19 2.06 8.15
C GLY A 183 -15.68 1.71 7.95
N LYS A 184 -16.13 1.76 6.69
CA LYS A 184 -17.50 1.35 6.35
C LYS A 184 -17.62 -0.19 6.42
N SER A 185 -18.32 -0.68 7.43
CA SER A 185 -18.63 -2.11 7.60
C SER A 185 -19.50 -2.67 6.47
N MET A 186 -20.28 -1.80 5.81
CA MET A 186 -21.14 -2.15 4.69
C MET A 186 -21.02 -1.11 3.58
N SER A 187 -21.05 -1.56 2.33
CA SER A 187 -21.11 -0.69 1.16
C SER A 187 -22.01 -1.32 0.11
N GLY A 188 -22.64 -0.52 -0.72
CA GLY A 188 -23.56 -1.05 -1.73
C GLY A 188 -23.96 0.00 -2.74
N SER A 189 -24.65 -0.45 -3.77
CA SER A 189 -25.18 0.38 -4.84
C SER A 189 -26.45 -0.24 -5.40
N VAL A 190 -27.28 0.61 -5.99
CA VAL A 190 -28.42 0.19 -6.82
C VAL A 190 -28.21 0.84 -8.17
N ASP A 191 -28.41 0.06 -9.23
CA ASP A 191 -28.22 0.48 -10.61
C ASP A 191 -29.46 0.15 -11.44
N ALA A 192 -29.73 0.97 -12.45
CA ALA A 192 -30.77 0.71 -13.43
C ALA A 192 -30.26 1.07 -14.82
N ASP A 193 -30.47 0.20 -15.79
CA ASP A 193 -30.03 0.38 -17.16
C ASP A 193 -31.03 -0.20 -18.17
N ASN A 194 -30.80 0.08 -19.45
CA ASN A 194 -31.54 -0.46 -20.58
C ASN A 194 -30.67 -1.34 -21.49
N ALA A 195 -29.56 -1.88 -20.98
CA ALA A 195 -28.61 -2.70 -21.72
C ALA A 195 -28.94 -4.21 -21.68
N GLY A 196 -30.14 -4.56 -21.22
CA GLY A 196 -30.67 -5.92 -21.25
C GLY A 196 -31.03 -6.38 -22.66
N ASN A 197 -31.22 -7.70 -22.81
CA ASN A 197 -31.59 -8.28 -24.09
C ASN A 197 -33.09 -8.13 -24.36
N ARG A 198 -33.49 -7.81 -25.60
CA ARG A 198 -34.90 -7.69 -26.02
C ARG A 198 -35.76 -8.90 -25.61
N TYR A 199 -35.24 -10.11 -25.76
CA TYR A 199 -35.96 -11.36 -25.47
C TYR A 199 -36.01 -11.70 -23.98
N THR A 200 -35.23 -11.04 -23.13
CA THR A 200 -35.21 -11.30 -21.68
C THR A 200 -35.42 -10.02 -20.87
N GLY A 201 -35.97 -8.96 -21.47
CA GLY A 201 -36.15 -7.65 -20.87
C GLY A 201 -34.94 -6.72 -21.06
N GLN A 202 -35.20 -5.57 -21.71
CA GLN A 202 -34.20 -4.53 -21.99
C GLN A 202 -33.83 -3.74 -20.73
N TYR A 203 -34.82 -3.38 -19.94
CA TYR A 203 -34.62 -2.64 -18.71
C TYR A 203 -34.27 -3.58 -17.56
N ARG A 204 -33.22 -3.24 -16.82
CA ARG A 204 -32.70 -4.04 -15.71
C ARG A 204 -32.50 -3.15 -14.50
N ILE A 205 -32.74 -3.71 -13.32
CA ILE A 205 -32.40 -3.12 -12.04
C ILE A 205 -31.48 -4.09 -11.28
N GLY A 206 -30.34 -3.58 -10.84
CA GLY A 206 -29.32 -4.28 -10.09
C GLY A 206 -29.17 -3.70 -8.69
N ALA A 207 -28.76 -4.55 -7.74
CA ALA A 207 -28.33 -4.11 -6.42
C ALA A 207 -27.12 -4.93 -5.96
N ASN A 208 -26.12 -4.24 -5.43
CA ASN A 208 -24.92 -4.82 -4.84
C ASN A 208 -24.81 -4.44 -3.36
N LEU A 209 -24.42 -5.39 -2.53
CA LEU A 209 -24.12 -5.20 -1.11
C LEU A 209 -22.82 -5.94 -0.77
N ASN A 210 -21.89 -5.26 -0.10
CA ASN A 210 -20.70 -5.83 0.48
C ASN A 210 -20.74 -5.63 2.00
N VAL A 211 -20.46 -6.67 2.76
CA VAL A 211 -20.25 -6.64 4.21
C VAL A 211 -18.79 -6.97 4.46
N ASN A 212 -18.07 -6.03 5.05
CA ASN A 212 -16.62 -6.06 5.25
C ASN A 212 -16.29 -6.45 6.70
N GLU A 213 -15.18 -7.17 6.87
CA GLU A 213 -14.62 -7.59 8.16
C GLU A 213 -15.64 -8.31 9.06
N LEU A 214 -16.31 -9.34 8.51
CA LEU A 214 -17.24 -10.15 9.31
C LEU A 214 -16.49 -10.98 10.35
N LEU A 215 -15.35 -11.57 9.97
CA LEU A 215 -14.51 -12.41 10.83
C LEU A 215 -13.24 -11.68 11.31
N GLY A 216 -13.00 -10.45 10.85
CA GLY A 216 -11.83 -9.66 11.23
C GLY A 216 -10.54 -10.16 10.58
N MET A 217 -10.63 -10.75 9.39
CA MET A 217 -9.50 -11.37 8.67
C MET A 217 -9.27 -10.76 7.28
N GLY A 218 -9.67 -9.50 7.06
CA GLY A 218 -9.59 -8.92 5.72
C GLY A 218 -10.70 -9.43 4.81
N ASP A 219 -11.83 -9.86 5.37
CA ASP A 219 -12.84 -10.66 4.68
C ASP A 219 -14.05 -9.85 4.18
N VAL A 220 -14.63 -10.29 3.06
CA VAL A 220 -15.77 -9.61 2.42
C VAL A 220 -16.81 -10.63 1.98
N LEU A 221 -18.05 -10.42 2.44
CA LEU A 221 -19.25 -11.05 1.89
C LEU A 221 -19.90 -10.10 0.87
N GLY A 222 -19.93 -10.49 -0.38
CA GLY A 222 -20.59 -9.78 -1.47
C GLY A 222 -21.88 -10.46 -1.90
N VAL A 223 -22.94 -9.68 -2.08
CA VAL A 223 -24.23 -10.12 -2.63
C VAL A 223 -24.59 -9.20 -3.79
N TYR A 224 -24.89 -9.78 -4.94
CA TYR A 224 -25.36 -9.03 -6.11
C TYR A 224 -26.62 -9.69 -6.66
N VAL A 225 -27.63 -8.88 -6.95
CA VAL A 225 -28.88 -9.30 -7.58
C VAL A 225 -29.18 -8.39 -8.77
N LEU A 226 -29.79 -8.96 -9.80
CA LEU A 226 -30.17 -8.25 -11.02
C LEU A 226 -31.48 -8.84 -11.56
N THR A 227 -32.43 -8.00 -11.94
CA THR A 227 -33.69 -8.44 -12.55
C THR A 227 -34.13 -7.53 -13.68
N SER A 228 -34.74 -8.11 -14.72
CA SER A 228 -35.51 -7.41 -15.75
C SER A 228 -37.02 -7.70 -15.63
N GLY A 229 -37.46 -8.15 -14.45
CA GLY A 229 -38.81 -8.64 -14.20
C GLY A 229 -38.96 -10.12 -14.57
N ALA A 230 -39.90 -10.43 -15.45
CA ALA A 230 -40.19 -11.82 -15.83
C ALA A 230 -39.13 -12.45 -16.77
N GLY A 231 -38.29 -11.62 -17.41
CA GLY A 231 -37.37 -12.07 -18.46
C GLY A 231 -36.06 -12.68 -17.93
N LEU A 232 -35.37 -12.00 -17.01
CA LEU A 232 -34.09 -12.43 -16.46
C LEU A 232 -33.99 -12.10 -14.98
N ASN A 233 -33.53 -13.07 -14.19
CA ASN A 233 -33.24 -12.91 -12.78
C ASN A 233 -31.90 -13.56 -12.47
N TYR A 234 -31.00 -12.81 -11.86
CA TYR A 234 -29.66 -13.24 -11.50
C TYR A 234 -29.37 -12.89 -10.04
N ALA A 235 -28.71 -13.80 -9.33
CA ALA A 235 -28.23 -13.59 -7.98
C ALA A 235 -26.85 -14.21 -7.85
N ARG A 236 -25.96 -13.56 -7.10
CA ARG A 236 -24.63 -14.04 -6.76
C ARG A 236 -24.33 -13.73 -5.30
N VAL A 237 -23.82 -14.72 -4.60
CA VAL A 237 -23.21 -14.55 -3.27
C VAL A 237 -21.75 -14.97 -3.37
N ALA A 238 -20.84 -14.17 -2.83
CA ALA A 238 -19.42 -14.45 -2.82
C ALA A 238 -18.85 -14.14 -1.44
N TYR A 239 -17.95 -14.99 -0.97
CA TYR A 239 -17.19 -14.74 0.25
C TYR A 239 -15.70 -14.90 -0.05
N GLN A 240 -14.89 -13.94 0.39
CA GLN A 240 -13.45 -13.95 0.20
C GLN A 240 -12.71 -13.48 1.44
N MET A 241 -11.49 -13.95 1.62
CA MET A 241 -10.61 -13.64 2.74
C MET A 241 -9.19 -13.39 2.23
N GLN A 242 -8.40 -12.64 3.02
CA GLN A 242 -7.01 -12.35 2.73
C GLN A 242 -6.08 -13.40 3.39
N PHE A 243 -5.15 -13.94 2.61
CA PHE A 243 -4.12 -14.89 3.05
C PHE A 243 -2.74 -14.37 2.65
N GLY A 244 -2.04 -13.72 3.60
CA GLY A 244 -0.80 -13.02 3.30
C GLY A 244 -1.03 -11.95 2.24
N LYS A 245 -0.39 -12.10 1.06
CA LYS A 245 -0.63 -11.23 -0.10
C LYS A 245 -1.81 -11.67 -0.98
N ALA A 246 -2.23 -12.92 -0.92
CA ALA A 246 -3.29 -13.46 -1.77
C ALA A 246 -4.69 -13.15 -1.21
N ARG A 247 -5.70 -13.11 -2.06
CA ARG A 247 -7.12 -13.21 -1.67
C ARG A 247 -7.69 -14.48 -2.26
N ALA A 248 -8.36 -15.28 -1.45
CA ALA A 248 -9.06 -16.47 -1.91
C ALA A 248 -10.53 -16.37 -1.54
N GLY A 249 -11.39 -16.92 -2.38
CA GLY A 249 -12.82 -16.88 -2.13
C GLY A 249 -13.59 -17.94 -2.90
N ALA A 250 -14.84 -18.09 -2.49
CA ALA A 250 -15.83 -18.91 -3.15
C ALA A 250 -17.04 -18.06 -3.51
N ALA A 251 -17.71 -18.40 -4.60
CA ALA A 251 -18.94 -17.75 -5.01
C ALA A 251 -19.93 -18.76 -5.55
N TYR A 252 -21.20 -18.43 -5.42
CA TYR A 252 -22.27 -19.17 -6.06
C TYR A 252 -23.22 -18.18 -6.74
N SER A 253 -23.55 -18.46 -8.00
CA SER A 253 -24.49 -17.64 -8.76
C SER A 253 -25.59 -18.50 -9.37
N MET A 254 -26.80 -17.93 -9.39
CA MET A 254 -27.96 -18.51 -10.03
C MET A 254 -28.49 -17.53 -11.07
N LEU A 255 -28.86 -18.05 -12.23
CA LEU A 255 -29.53 -17.32 -13.28
C LEU A 255 -30.79 -18.08 -13.70
N ARG A 256 -31.89 -17.34 -13.89
CA ARG A 256 -33.12 -17.85 -14.50
C ARG A 256 -33.53 -16.88 -15.59
N TYR A 257 -33.81 -17.41 -16.78
CA TYR A 257 -34.34 -16.62 -17.88
C TYR A 257 -35.60 -17.26 -18.46
N LYS A 258 -36.43 -16.41 -19.07
CA LYS A 258 -37.58 -16.80 -19.87
C LYS A 258 -37.59 -15.91 -21.11
N LEU A 259 -37.65 -16.52 -22.28
CA LEU A 259 -37.68 -15.77 -23.54
C LEU A 259 -39.09 -15.23 -23.80
N SER A 260 -39.15 -13.96 -24.19
CA SER A 260 -40.37 -13.25 -24.58
C SER A 260 -40.38 -12.97 -26.10
N GLU A 261 -41.28 -12.09 -26.53
CA GLU A 261 -41.43 -11.68 -27.94
C GLU A 261 -41.74 -12.89 -28.85
N GLU A 262 -41.01 -13.03 -29.95
CA GLU A 262 -41.20 -14.09 -30.95
C GLU A 262 -41.00 -15.50 -30.36
N PHE A 263 -40.34 -15.64 -29.20
CA PHE A 263 -40.12 -16.91 -28.51
C PHE A 263 -41.14 -17.21 -27.40
N ALA A 264 -42.03 -16.27 -27.07
CA ALA A 264 -43.02 -16.47 -26.00
C ALA A 264 -43.91 -17.74 -26.18
N PRO A 265 -44.36 -18.09 -27.41
CA PRO A 265 -45.16 -19.30 -27.63
C PRO A 265 -44.41 -20.61 -27.37
N LEU A 266 -43.07 -20.60 -27.44
CA LEU A 266 -42.25 -21.79 -27.20
C LEU A 266 -42.06 -22.09 -25.72
N HIS A 267 -42.49 -21.18 -24.83
CA HIS A 267 -42.26 -21.26 -23.39
C HIS A 267 -40.78 -21.53 -23.02
N ALA A 268 -39.86 -21.05 -23.87
CA ALA A 268 -38.43 -21.25 -23.72
C ALA A 268 -37.93 -20.55 -22.44
N HIS A 269 -37.34 -21.33 -21.55
CA HIS A 269 -36.81 -20.87 -20.28
C HIS A 269 -35.56 -21.70 -19.95
N GLY A 270 -34.74 -21.19 -19.05
CA GLY A 270 -33.58 -21.94 -18.60
C GLY A 270 -33.07 -21.46 -17.25
N ARG A 271 -32.28 -22.32 -16.61
CA ARG A 271 -31.66 -22.11 -15.32
C ARG A 271 -30.19 -22.46 -15.41
N ALA A 272 -29.35 -21.58 -14.87
CA ALA A 272 -27.92 -21.85 -14.72
C ALA A 272 -27.51 -21.67 -13.25
N GLY A 273 -26.73 -22.61 -12.73
CA GLY A 273 -26.02 -22.51 -11.47
C GLY A 273 -24.52 -22.56 -11.72
N ILE A 274 -23.77 -21.65 -11.12
CA ILE A 274 -22.30 -21.61 -11.22
C ILE A 274 -21.72 -21.53 -9.82
N ALA A 275 -20.94 -22.54 -9.44
CA ALA A 275 -20.10 -22.51 -8.25
C ALA A 275 -18.66 -22.18 -8.66
N SER A 276 -18.07 -21.17 -8.04
CA SER A 276 -16.73 -20.69 -8.37
C SER A 276 -15.83 -20.73 -7.13
N VAL A 277 -14.57 -21.12 -7.33
CA VAL A 277 -13.49 -20.89 -6.37
C VAL A 277 -12.41 -20.07 -7.08
N PHE A 278 -11.88 -19.04 -6.42
CA PHE A 278 -10.90 -18.16 -7.03
C PHE A 278 -9.82 -17.73 -6.04
N VAL A 279 -8.64 -17.43 -6.59
CA VAL A 279 -7.49 -16.89 -5.87
C VAL A 279 -6.91 -15.75 -6.71
N SER A 280 -6.71 -14.59 -6.08
CA SER A 280 -6.00 -13.46 -6.67
C SER A 280 -4.72 -13.15 -5.90
N TYR A 281 -3.65 -12.83 -6.61
CA TYR A 281 -2.34 -12.51 -6.03
C TYR A 281 -1.77 -11.24 -6.67
N PRO A 282 -1.44 -10.20 -5.89
CA PRO A 282 -0.77 -9.01 -6.40
C PRO A 282 0.70 -9.31 -6.68
N LEU A 283 1.10 -9.22 -7.95
CA LEU A 283 2.49 -9.38 -8.39
C LEU A 283 3.30 -8.10 -8.16
N VAL A 284 2.71 -6.95 -8.50
CA VAL A 284 3.32 -5.62 -8.32
C VAL A 284 2.26 -4.68 -7.78
N ARG A 285 2.59 -3.97 -6.70
CA ARG A 285 1.72 -2.96 -6.09
C ARG A 285 2.56 -1.75 -5.71
N THR A 286 2.52 -0.72 -6.55
CA THR A 286 3.12 0.59 -6.28
C THR A 286 2.03 1.66 -6.37
N ARG A 287 2.42 2.93 -6.20
CA ARG A 287 1.53 4.08 -6.43
C ARG A 287 1.08 4.19 -7.90
N ASN A 288 1.96 3.85 -8.85
CA ASN A 288 1.73 4.09 -10.28
C ASN A 288 1.52 2.80 -11.10
N SER A 289 1.69 1.61 -10.51
CA SER A 289 1.49 0.34 -11.20
C SER A 289 0.83 -0.69 -10.29
N ASN A 290 -0.08 -1.48 -10.88
CA ASN A 290 -0.77 -2.57 -10.21
C ASN A 290 -0.92 -3.76 -11.17
N HIS A 291 -0.19 -4.84 -10.90
CA HIS A 291 -0.26 -6.09 -11.64
C HIS A 291 -0.72 -7.21 -10.70
N SER A 292 -1.71 -7.99 -11.12
CA SER A 292 -2.25 -9.11 -10.34
C SER A 292 -2.47 -10.34 -11.23
N MET A 293 -2.40 -11.51 -10.61
CA MET A 293 -2.79 -12.78 -11.21
C MET A 293 -4.10 -13.23 -10.57
N LEU A 294 -5.05 -13.72 -11.37
CA LEU A 294 -6.30 -14.31 -10.92
C LEU A 294 -6.40 -15.74 -11.48
N LEU A 295 -6.56 -16.71 -10.60
CA LEU A 295 -6.90 -18.08 -10.95
C LEU A 295 -8.32 -18.35 -10.46
N ALA A 296 -9.16 -18.94 -11.32
CA ALA A 296 -10.54 -19.27 -10.98
C ALA A 296 -10.93 -20.61 -11.61
N TYR A 297 -11.73 -21.37 -10.88
CA TYR A 297 -12.38 -22.60 -11.35
C TYR A 297 -13.90 -22.45 -11.19
N ASP A 298 -14.64 -22.79 -12.24
CA ASP A 298 -16.10 -22.71 -12.28
C ASP A 298 -16.71 -24.08 -12.58
N ASP A 299 -17.54 -24.61 -11.68
CA ASP A 299 -18.47 -25.71 -11.95
C ASP A 299 -19.81 -25.14 -12.43
N LYS A 300 -20.27 -25.55 -13.62
CA LYS A 300 -21.44 -24.96 -14.28
C LYS A 300 -22.49 -26.02 -14.55
N ARG A 301 -23.72 -25.76 -14.11
CA ARG A 301 -24.88 -26.63 -14.34
C ARG A 301 -25.96 -25.85 -15.08
N PHE A 302 -26.35 -26.35 -16.24
CA PHE A 302 -27.37 -25.74 -17.10
C PHE A 302 -28.57 -26.67 -17.20
N HIS A 303 -29.77 -26.11 -17.11
CA HIS A 303 -31.03 -26.79 -17.35
C HIS A 303 -31.86 -25.91 -18.26
N ASP A 304 -32.21 -26.42 -19.43
CA ASP A 304 -33.08 -25.78 -20.42
C ASP A 304 -34.43 -26.51 -20.49
#